data_AF-A0A516NZD3-F1
#
_entry.id   AF-A0A516NZD3-F1
#
_cell.length_a   1.000
_cell.length_b   1.000
_cell.length_c   1.000
_cell.angle_alpha   90.00
_cell.angle_beta   90.00
_cell.angle_gamma   90.00
#
_symmetry.space_group_name_H-M   'P 1'
#
loop_
_entity.id
_entity.type
_entity.pdbx_description
1 polymer ?
#
loop_
_entity_poly.entity_id
_entity_poly.type
_entity_poly.pdbx_seq_one_letter_code
_entity_poly.pdbx_strand_id
1 'polypeptide(L)'
;MKRIIQLFVLLTMFSVNAQIFDILKDKVLDKAGSLVGRKLIGSITSEAITTNFKDCNKADVKNPSFAENEKYINLCNNSFSQREGYVLRPGYYTINLKSFCLKAGTYAPSSGDGYLYAPLKGPKKEVISSLVKNWYLHQDIPQEQVQSLIWGVIAKSSFKNMSSDLQIVAARLLSKKEFLQLSKMGLDFIPDSMMSKAKSSLPKPVQVALDAENKIRNYFSSSSSSYADLERLAMLGGINPEKSEIAYGTWGLHPKGYWVSYQPHGYREMTVKIYVPATLSTVNFIPSDDVAVPANTSSQRLMVSDVLNCQ
;
A
#
# COMPACT_ATOMS: atom_id res chain seq x y z
N MET A 1 44.34 -43.74 11.28
CA MET A 1 44.10 -42.48 10.55
C MET A 1 42.59 -42.24 10.44
N LYS A 2 42.02 -41.42 11.34
CA LYS A 2 40.59 -41.11 11.38
C LYS A 2 40.32 -39.93 10.43
N ARG A 3 39.51 -40.14 9.38
CA ARG A 3 39.06 -39.07 8.48
C ARG A 3 37.93 -38.30 9.15
N ILE A 4 38.17 -37.02 9.40
CA ILE A 4 37.20 -36.03 9.87
C ILE A 4 36.40 -35.58 8.65
N ILE A 5 35.09 -35.86 8.64
CA ILE A 5 34.15 -35.26 7.69
C ILE A 5 33.65 -33.98 8.35
N GLN A 6 34.13 -32.82 7.88
CA GLN A 6 33.54 -31.53 8.23
C GLN A 6 32.26 -31.35 7.43
N LEU A 7 31.13 -31.40 8.13
CA LEU A 7 29.82 -31.02 7.59
C LEU A 7 29.71 -29.49 7.64
N PHE A 8 29.95 -28.83 6.52
CA PHE A 8 29.63 -27.42 6.34
C PHE A 8 28.09 -27.27 6.27
N VAL A 9 27.47 -26.85 7.37
CA VAL A 9 26.07 -26.42 7.37
C VAL A 9 26.02 -25.02 6.78
N LEU A 10 25.71 -24.95 5.49
CA LEU A 10 25.40 -23.72 4.78
C LEU A 10 24.06 -23.19 5.30
N LEU A 11 24.11 -22.19 6.18
CA LEU A 11 22.92 -21.46 6.65
C LEU A 11 22.34 -20.66 5.47
N THR A 12 21.40 -21.26 4.76
CA THR A 12 20.61 -20.60 3.73
C THR A 12 19.56 -19.73 4.43
N MET A 13 19.74 -18.42 4.34
CA MET A 13 18.74 -17.42 4.75
C MET A 13 17.55 -17.51 3.79
N PHE A 14 16.61 -18.41 4.07
CA PHE A 14 15.33 -18.43 3.39
C PHE A 14 14.42 -17.32 3.94
N SER A 15 13.81 -16.55 3.05
CA SER A 15 12.77 -15.58 3.39
C SER A 15 11.45 -16.32 3.70
N VAL A 16 11.31 -16.86 4.93
CA VAL A 16 10.16 -17.70 5.36
C VAL A 16 8.96 -16.88 5.87
N ASN A 17 8.80 -15.60 5.53
CA ASN A 17 7.80 -14.75 6.21
C ASN A 17 6.33 -15.06 5.86
N ALA A 18 6.02 -15.55 4.66
CA ALA A 18 4.62 -15.84 4.28
C ALA A 18 4.07 -17.12 4.94
N GLN A 19 4.84 -18.21 4.90
CA GLN A 19 4.47 -19.46 5.58
C GLN A 19 4.43 -19.27 7.10
N ILE A 20 5.36 -18.49 7.67
CA ILE A 20 5.33 -18.15 9.10
C ILE A 20 4.07 -17.35 9.46
N PHE A 21 3.67 -16.36 8.65
CA PHE A 21 2.47 -15.58 8.95
C PHE A 21 1.19 -16.43 8.91
N ASP A 22 1.05 -17.31 7.93
CA ASP A 22 -0.11 -18.21 7.84
C ASP A 22 -0.14 -19.20 9.02
N ILE A 23 1.00 -19.79 9.39
CA ILE A 23 1.12 -20.66 10.57
C ILE A 23 0.78 -19.91 11.87
N LEU A 24 1.26 -18.67 12.01
CA LEU A 24 0.97 -17.84 13.19
C LEU A 24 -0.51 -17.46 13.24
N LYS A 25 -1.12 -17.16 12.09
CA LYS A 25 -2.56 -16.87 11.97
C LYS A 25 -3.41 -18.08 12.37
N ASP A 26 -3.07 -19.27 11.91
CA ASP A 26 -3.78 -20.50 12.27
C ASP A 26 -3.69 -20.78 13.78
N LYS A 27 -2.51 -20.60 14.39
CA LYS A 27 -2.35 -20.68 15.85
C LYS A 27 -3.20 -19.67 16.62
N VAL A 28 -3.41 -18.46 16.07
CA VAL A 28 -4.27 -17.45 16.69
C VAL A 28 -5.75 -17.83 16.54
N LEU A 29 -6.14 -18.41 15.41
CA LEU A 29 -7.51 -18.91 15.18
C LEU A 29 -7.85 -20.04 16.15
N ASP A 30 -6.96 -21.01 16.36
CA ASP A 30 -7.21 -22.15 17.25
C ASP A 30 -7.50 -21.73 18.69
N LYS A 31 -6.94 -20.60 19.12
CA LYS A 31 -7.20 -20.07 20.46
C LYS A 31 -8.66 -19.65 20.64
N ALA A 32 -9.43 -19.32 19.60
CA ALA A 32 -10.71 -18.61 19.70
C ALA A 32 -11.83 -19.37 20.46
N GLY A 33 -11.70 -20.67 20.71
CA GLY A 33 -12.60 -21.48 21.53
C GLY A 33 -14.02 -21.71 20.96
N SER A 34 -14.54 -20.80 20.13
CA SER A 34 -15.85 -20.88 19.47
C SER A 34 -15.74 -20.57 17.97
N LEU A 35 -16.71 -21.04 17.18
CA LEU A 35 -16.80 -20.75 15.73
C LEU A 35 -16.96 -19.25 15.45
N VAL A 36 -17.80 -18.56 16.24
CA VAL A 36 -17.99 -17.11 16.15
C VAL A 36 -16.69 -16.37 16.48
N GLY A 37 -15.99 -16.79 17.54
CA GLY A 37 -14.69 -16.26 17.91
C GLY A 37 -13.66 -16.44 16.81
N ARG A 38 -13.59 -17.63 16.18
CA ARG A 38 -12.68 -17.93 15.05
C ARG A 38 -12.95 -17.01 13.87
N LYS A 39 -14.21 -16.86 13.47
CA LYS A 39 -14.61 -15.98 12.36
C LYS A 39 -14.24 -14.52 12.63
N LEU A 40 -14.48 -14.04 13.85
CA LEU A 40 -14.12 -12.68 14.23
C LEU A 40 -12.61 -12.46 14.22
N ILE A 41 -11.83 -13.36 14.83
CA ILE A 41 -10.36 -13.30 14.81
C ILE A 41 -9.83 -13.32 13.37
N GLY A 42 -10.33 -14.21 12.51
CA GLY A 42 -9.91 -14.25 11.12
C GLY A 42 -10.25 -12.97 10.35
N SER A 43 -11.37 -12.32 10.69
CA SER A 43 -11.76 -11.03 10.11
C SER A 43 -10.88 -9.89 10.63
N ILE A 44 -10.41 -9.94 11.88
CA ILE A 44 -9.47 -8.97 12.45
C ILE A 44 -8.10 -9.12 11.78
N THR A 45 -7.57 -10.34 11.71
CA THR A 45 -6.18 -10.60 11.27
C THR A 45 -5.97 -10.65 9.76
N SER A 46 -7.05 -10.65 8.96
CA SER A 46 -6.93 -10.61 7.49
C SER A 46 -6.63 -9.20 6.98
N GLU A 47 -5.54 -9.00 6.25
CA GLU A 47 -5.27 -7.68 5.65
C GLU A 47 -6.25 -7.36 4.50
N ALA A 48 -6.71 -6.10 4.43
CA ALA A 48 -7.56 -5.63 3.33
C ALA A 48 -6.81 -5.57 1.98
N ILE A 49 -5.53 -5.17 2.05
CA ILE A 49 -4.57 -5.13 0.94
C ILE A 49 -3.36 -5.97 1.34
N THR A 50 -2.98 -6.94 0.51
CA THR A 50 -1.88 -7.88 0.79
C THR A 50 -0.62 -7.59 -0.01
N THR A 51 -0.63 -6.60 -0.91
CA THR A 51 0.54 -6.16 -1.69
C THR A 51 1.72 -5.82 -0.78
N ASN A 52 2.86 -6.45 -0.97
CA ASN A 52 4.04 -6.25 -0.14
C ASN A 52 5.33 -6.51 -0.94
N PHE A 53 6.50 -6.27 -0.33
CA PHE A 53 7.78 -6.28 -1.05
C PHE A 53 8.14 -7.62 -1.69
N LYS A 54 7.57 -8.74 -1.20
CA LYS A 54 7.74 -10.06 -1.81
C LYS A 54 7.06 -10.17 -3.18
N ASP A 55 6.12 -9.27 -3.48
CA ASP A 55 5.39 -9.21 -4.74
C ASP A 55 6.14 -8.40 -5.82
N CYS A 56 7.27 -7.76 -5.46
CA CYS A 56 8.10 -6.97 -6.36
C CYS A 56 9.10 -7.85 -7.15
N ASN A 57 9.48 -7.41 -8.34
CA ASN A 57 10.68 -7.95 -9.01
C ASN A 57 11.94 -7.37 -8.35
N LYS A 58 12.67 -8.21 -7.62
CA LYS A 58 13.90 -7.84 -6.91
C LYS A 58 15.18 -8.23 -7.64
N ALA A 59 15.09 -8.98 -8.74
CA ALA A 59 16.24 -9.43 -9.51
C ALA A 59 16.73 -8.34 -10.46
N ASP A 60 15.80 -7.67 -11.14
CA ASP A 60 16.10 -6.68 -12.18
C ASP A 60 15.98 -5.26 -11.65
N VAL A 61 16.91 -4.90 -10.75
CA VAL A 61 17.00 -3.56 -10.16
C VAL A 61 18.22 -2.79 -10.68
N LYS A 62 18.12 -1.46 -10.76
CA LYS A 62 19.25 -0.58 -11.08
C LYS A 62 19.48 0.43 -9.96
N ASN A 63 20.74 0.83 -9.79
CA ASN A 63 21.13 1.85 -8.83
C ASN A 63 20.38 3.17 -9.07
N PRO A 64 20.08 3.96 -8.03
CA PRO A 64 19.46 5.27 -8.17
C PRO A 64 20.10 6.21 -9.21
N SER A 65 21.43 6.18 -9.37
CA SER A 65 22.16 7.03 -10.31
C SER A 65 22.12 6.57 -11.77
N PHE A 66 21.45 5.44 -12.08
CA PHE A 66 21.41 4.83 -13.41
C PHE A 66 21.10 5.82 -14.55
N ALA A 67 20.21 6.77 -14.32
CA ALA A 67 19.76 7.74 -15.32
C ALA A 67 19.91 9.19 -14.85
N GLU A 68 20.87 9.47 -13.97
CA GLU A 68 21.03 10.79 -13.34
C GLU A 68 21.36 11.90 -14.34
N ASN A 69 22.09 11.58 -15.42
CA ASN A 69 22.53 12.54 -16.45
C ASN A 69 21.64 12.56 -17.69
N GLU A 70 20.51 11.85 -17.66
CA GLU A 70 19.64 11.72 -18.82
C GLU A 70 18.67 12.90 -18.96
N LYS A 71 18.29 13.21 -20.20
CA LYS A 71 17.32 14.26 -20.46
C LYS A 71 15.90 13.71 -20.32
N TYR A 72 15.21 14.14 -19.27
CA TYR A 72 13.84 13.72 -19.00
C TYR A 72 12.80 14.55 -19.76
N ILE A 73 11.82 13.85 -20.34
CA ILE A 73 10.57 14.44 -20.85
C ILE A 73 9.60 14.51 -19.67
N ASN A 74 9.13 15.72 -19.34
CA ASN A 74 8.14 15.90 -18.28
C ASN A 74 6.73 15.60 -18.81
N LEU A 75 6.05 14.63 -18.20
CA LEU A 75 4.71 14.19 -18.59
C LEU A 75 3.57 15.11 -18.11
N CYS A 76 3.83 16.11 -17.27
CA CYS A 76 2.83 17.04 -16.75
C CYS A 76 1.97 17.73 -17.83
N ASN A 77 2.54 17.97 -19.01
CA ASN A 77 1.85 18.62 -20.13
C ASN A 77 1.47 17.65 -21.26
N ASN A 78 1.61 16.34 -21.04
CA ASN A 78 1.33 15.32 -22.04
C ASN A 78 -0.11 14.83 -21.94
N SER A 79 -0.65 14.35 -23.06
CA SER A 79 -2.00 13.80 -23.10
C SER A 79 -2.08 12.48 -22.30
N PHE A 80 -2.97 12.45 -21.31
CA PHE A 80 -3.33 11.26 -20.55
C PHE A 80 -4.77 10.85 -20.86
N SER A 81 -5.02 9.54 -20.94
CA SER A 81 -6.38 8.99 -20.89
C SER A 81 -6.45 7.87 -19.84
N GLN A 82 -7.55 7.76 -19.11
CA GLN A 82 -7.71 6.66 -18.13
C GLN A 82 -7.75 5.26 -18.77
N ARG A 83 -8.01 5.17 -20.09
CA ARG A 83 -8.04 3.89 -20.81
C ARG A 83 -6.65 3.43 -21.24
N GLU A 84 -5.86 4.32 -21.81
CA GLU A 84 -4.56 3.98 -22.42
C GLU A 84 -3.37 4.45 -21.58
N GLY A 85 -3.61 5.32 -20.60
CA GLY A 85 -2.57 5.97 -19.83
C GLY A 85 -1.78 6.99 -20.64
N TYR A 86 -0.51 7.14 -20.28
CA TYR A 86 0.49 7.78 -21.12
C TYR A 86 1.06 6.74 -22.09
N VAL A 87 0.99 7.03 -23.39
CA VAL A 87 1.62 6.21 -24.44
C VAL A 87 3.05 6.70 -24.66
N LEU A 88 4.02 5.95 -24.15
CA LEU A 88 5.43 6.33 -24.10
C LEU A 88 6.23 5.58 -25.16
N ARG A 89 7.09 6.30 -25.90
CA ARG A 89 8.11 5.74 -26.80
C ARG A 89 9.45 5.58 -26.07
N PRO A 90 10.48 4.95 -26.64
CA PRO A 90 11.82 4.93 -26.06
C PRO A 90 12.27 6.32 -25.57
N GLY A 91 12.78 6.37 -24.35
CA GLY A 91 13.21 7.61 -23.71
C GLY A 91 13.07 7.60 -22.19
N TYR A 92 13.45 8.74 -21.59
CA TYR A 92 13.38 8.98 -20.16
C TYR A 92 12.27 9.99 -19.86
N TYR A 93 11.41 9.66 -18.90
CA TYR A 93 10.25 10.46 -18.54
C TYR A 93 10.19 10.71 -17.04
N THR A 94 9.60 11.84 -16.65
CA THR A 94 9.33 12.17 -15.25
C THR A 94 7.94 12.74 -15.11
N ILE A 95 7.30 12.46 -13.97
CA ILE A 95 5.97 12.96 -13.66
C ILE A 95 5.82 13.11 -12.14
N ASN A 96 5.13 14.18 -11.72
CA ASN A 96 4.74 14.38 -10.33
C ASN A 96 3.26 14.08 -10.19
N LEU A 97 2.92 13.22 -9.24
CA LEU A 97 1.58 12.67 -9.06
C LEU A 97 1.17 12.74 -7.59
N LYS A 98 -0.14 12.72 -7.35
CA LYS A 98 -0.69 12.45 -6.02
C LYS A 98 -0.67 10.95 -5.74
N SER A 99 -0.57 10.57 -4.47
CA SER A 99 -0.55 9.18 -4.03
C SER A 99 -1.36 8.97 -2.75
N PHE A 100 -1.66 7.70 -2.46
CA PHE A 100 -2.45 7.28 -1.31
C PHE A 100 -1.75 6.20 -0.50
N CYS A 101 -1.80 6.38 0.80
CA CYS A 101 -1.31 5.44 1.79
C CYS A 101 -2.25 4.22 1.88
N LEU A 102 -1.71 3.01 1.66
CA LEU A 102 -2.48 1.76 1.74
C LEU A 102 -2.22 0.95 3.02
N LYS A 103 -1.60 1.54 4.05
CA LYS A 103 -1.33 0.84 5.31
C LYS A 103 -1.47 1.75 6.53
N ALA A 104 -2.16 1.28 7.56
CA ALA A 104 -2.21 1.95 8.85
C ALA A 104 -1.10 1.44 9.77
N GLY A 105 -0.64 2.29 10.69
CA GLY A 105 0.35 1.93 11.71
C GLY A 105 1.77 1.78 11.15
N THR A 106 2.12 2.60 10.17
CA THR A 106 3.47 2.66 9.58
C THR A 106 3.98 4.09 9.48
N TYR A 107 5.29 4.25 9.43
CA TYR A 107 5.95 5.55 9.26
C TYR A 107 5.67 6.10 7.87
N ALA A 108 5.51 7.42 7.77
CA ALA A 108 5.47 8.10 6.48
C ALA A 108 6.76 7.81 5.68
N PRO A 109 6.67 7.79 4.34
CA PRO A 109 7.85 7.61 3.50
C PRO A 109 8.97 8.60 3.84
N SER A 110 10.18 8.09 4.00
CA SER A 110 11.38 8.89 4.21
C SER A 110 12.31 8.82 2.99
N SER A 111 13.24 9.77 2.87
CA SER A 111 14.25 9.77 1.81
C SER A 111 15.25 8.60 1.90
N GLY A 112 15.16 7.74 2.93
CA GLY A 112 15.96 6.53 3.07
C GLY A 112 15.28 5.26 2.53
N ASP A 113 13.98 5.32 2.22
CA ASP A 113 13.20 4.15 1.81
C ASP A 113 13.25 3.93 0.30
N GLY A 114 13.77 2.79 -0.15
CA GLY A 114 13.66 2.34 -1.53
C GLY A 114 12.30 1.68 -1.81
N TYR A 115 11.75 1.95 -2.99
CA TYR A 115 10.45 1.45 -3.44
C TYR A 115 10.56 0.72 -4.77
N LEU A 116 9.79 -0.37 -4.91
CA LEU A 116 9.63 -1.09 -6.17
C LEU A 116 8.15 -1.22 -6.53
N TYR A 117 7.88 -1.44 -7.82
CA TYR A 117 6.56 -1.76 -8.29
C TYR A 117 6.08 -3.10 -7.74
N ALA A 118 4.83 -3.14 -7.32
CA ALA A 118 4.06 -4.37 -7.17
C ALA A 118 2.60 -4.17 -7.64
N PRO A 119 1.92 -5.24 -8.06
CA PRO A 119 0.49 -5.17 -8.36
C PRO A 119 -0.35 -5.03 -7.08
N LEU A 120 -1.51 -4.38 -7.19
CA LEU A 120 -2.50 -4.32 -6.10
C LEU A 120 -3.13 -5.71 -5.86
N LYS A 121 -3.03 -6.21 -4.63
CA LYS A 121 -3.51 -7.52 -4.17
C LYS A 121 -4.28 -7.37 -2.86
N GLY A 122 -5.16 -8.34 -2.59
CA GLY A 122 -5.92 -8.43 -1.35
C GLY A 122 -7.43 -8.38 -1.59
N PRO A 123 -8.23 -8.72 -0.57
CA PRO A 123 -9.68 -8.86 -0.68
C PRO A 123 -10.43 -7.54 -0.95
N LYS A 124 -9.80 -6.38 -0.72
CA LYS A 124 -10.40 -5.06 -0.93
C LYS A 124 -9.79 -4.28 -2.09
N LYS A 125 -9.00 -4.94 -2.95
CA LYS A 125 -8.28 -4.28 -4.04
C LYS A 125 -9.21 -3.55 -5.02
N GLU A 126 -10.39 -4.10 -5.31
CA GLU A 126 -11.33 -3.51 -6.27
C GLU A 126 -11.87 -2.18 -5.74
N VAL A 127 -12.37 -2.16 -4.50
CA VAL A 127 -12.90 -0.95 -3.87
C VAL A 127 -11.81 0.13 -3.78
N ILE A 128 -10.61 -0.23 -3.31
CA ILE A 128 -9.50 0.73 -3.20
C ILE A 128 -9.06 1.25 -4.57
N SER A 129 -8.96 0.37 -5.57
CA SER A 129 -8.60 0.77 -6.94
C SER A 129 -9.61 1.74 -7.51
N SER A 130 -10.91 1.48 -7.34
CA SER A 130 -11.97 2.37 -7.83
C SER A 130 -11.98 3.73 -7.13
N LEU A 131 -11.74 3.78 -5.81
CA LEU A 131 -11.59 5.06 -5.09
C LEU A 131 -10.47 5.93 -5.71
N VAL A 132 -9.29 5.36 -5.97
CA VAL A 132 -8.14 6.09 -6.51
C VAL A 132 -8.32 6.44 -7.99
N LYS A 133 -8.76 5.48 -8.80
CA LYS A 133 -8.93 5.65 -10.25
C LYS A 133 -10.02 6.65 -10.59
N ASN A 134 -11.17 6.56 -9.94
CA ASN A 134 -12.31 7.42 -10.26
C ASN A 134 -12.10 8.85 -9.73
N TRP A 135 -11.25 9.04 -8.71
CA TRP A 135 -10.92 10.37 -8.21
C TRP A 135 -10.31 11.29 -9.28
N TYR A 136 -9.64 10.73 -10.30
CA TYR A 136 -9.14 11.50 -11.45
C TYR A 136 -10.22 12.36 -12.13
N LEU A 137 -11.46 11.87 -12.20
CA LEU A 137 -12.60 12.58 -12.77
C LEU A 137 -13.37 13.44 -11.75
N HIS A 138 -12.97 13.41 -10.49
CA HIS A 138 -13.66 14.03 -9.35
C HIS A 138 -12.68 14.79 -8.46
N GLN A 139 -11.84 15.62 -9.07
CA GLN A 139 -10.80 16.40 -8.38
C GLN A 139 -11.38 17.54 -7.51
N ASP A 140 -12.69 17.79 -7.59
CA ASP A 140 -13.41 18.62 -6.63
C ASP A 140 -13.47 17.99 -5.22
N ILE A 141 -13.28 16.67 -5.14
CA ILE A 141 -13.18 15.93 -3.87
C ILE A 141 -11.75 16.09 -3.32
N PRO A 142 -11.56 16.57 -2.09
CA PRO A 142 -10.24 16.66 -1.48
C PRO A 142 -9.58 15.28 -1.32
N GLN A 143 -8.25 15.22 -1.55
CA GLN A 143 -7.46 14.00 -1.41
C GLN A 143 -7.63 13.36 -0.02
N GLU A 144 -7.76 14.18 1.02
CA GLU A 144 -7.95 13.78 2.41
C GLU A 144 -9.21 12.93 2.61
N GLN A 145 -10.29 13.25 1.89
CA GLN A 145 -11.54 12.50 1.98
C GLN A 145 -11.40 11.13 1.32
N VAL A 146 -10.69 11.05 0.19
CA VAL A 146 -10.37 9.77 -0.46
C VAL A 146 -9.43 8.94 0.42
N GLN A 147 -8.40 9.53 1.01
CA GLN A 147 -7.50 8.85 1.95
C GLN A 147 -8.24 8.35 3.20
N SER A 148 -9.20 9.13 3.70
CA SER A 148 -10.05 8.73 4.85
C SER A 148 -10.88 7.49 4.52
N LEU A 149 -11.48 7.42 3.33
CA LEU A 149 -12.20 6.23 2.87
C LEU A 149 -11.28 5.02 2.72
N ILE A 150 -10.08 5.21 2.14
CA ILE A 150 -9.09 4.13 1.99
C ILE A 150 -8.71 3.56 3.35
N TRP A 151 -8.40 4.41 4.33
CA TRP A 151 -8.10 3.95 5.70
C TRP A 151 -9.31 3.34 6.40
N GLY A 152 -10.51 3.85 6.16
CA GLY A 152 -11.76 3.23 6.63
C GLY A 152 -11.93 1.81 6.10
N VAL A 153 -11.67 1.58 4.81
CA VAL A 153 -11.69 0.27 4.16
C VAL A 153 -10.61 -0.66 4.73
N ILE A 154 -9.38 -0.17 4.88
CA ILE A 154 -8.26 -0.95 5.44
C ILE A 154 -8.56 -1.39 6.86
N ALA A 155 -9.03 -0.46 7.68
CA ALA A 155 -9.43 -0.71 9.05
C ALA A 155 -10.74 -1.51 9.17
N LYS A 156 -11.44 -1.80 8.07
CA LYS A 156 -12.76 -2.47 8.06
C LYS A 156 -13.75 -1.75 8.96
N SER A 157 -13.73 -0.42 8.91
CA SER A 157 -14.66 0.44 9.63
C SER A 157 -16.05 0.31 9.05
N SER A 158 -17.06 0.37 9.90
CA SER A 158 -18.45 0.30 9.45
C SER A 158 -18.80 1.53 8.65
N PHE A 159 -19.29 1.34 7.42
CA PHE A 159 -19.61 2.45 6.53
C PHE A 159 -20.70 3.36 7.11
N LYS A 160 -21.66 2.79 7.85
CA LYS A 160 -22.74 3.55 8.51
C LYS A 160 -22.23 4.52 9.59
N ASN A 161 -21.03 4.28 10.13
CA ASN A 161 -20.43 5.15 11.14
C ASN A 161 -19.69 6.32 10.51
N MET A 162 -19.33 6.26 9.22
CA MET A 162 -18.66 7.36 8.53
C MET A 162 -19.59 8.58 8.42
N SER A 163 -19.01 9.79 8.37
CA SER A 163 -19.77 11.02 8.18
C SER A 163 -20.56 11.03 6.87
N SER A 164 -21.65 11.80 6.83
CA SER A 164 -22.47 11.94 5.62
C SER A 164 -21.64 12.37 4.41
N ASP A 165 -20.67 13.27 4.60
CA ASP A 165 -19.77 13.72 3.53
C ASP A 165 -18.95 12.57 2.95
N LEU A 166 -18.34 11.73 3.80
CA LEU A 166 -17.57 10.57 3.33
C LEU A 166 -18.47 9.53 2.66
N GLN A 167 -19.71 9.36 3.13
CA GLN A 167 -20.68 8.48 2.48
C GLN A 167 -21.04 8.99 1.08
N ILE A 168 -21.22 10.30 0.91
CA ILE A 168 -21.47 10.94 -0.39
C ILE A 168 -20.27 10.76 -1.32
N VAL A 169 -19.04 10.98 -0.82
CA VAL A 169 -17.81 10.74 -1.61
C VAL A 169 -17.74 9.30 -2.09
N ALA A 170 -18.00 8.32 -1.21
CA ALA A 170 -18.00 6.92 -1.58
C ALA A 170 -19.04 6.62 -2.66
N ALA A 171 -20.24 7.21 -2.57
CA ALA A 171 -21.30 7.04 -3.56
C ALA A 171 -20.95 7.67 -4.92
N ARG A 172 -20.14 8.73 -4.95
CA ARG A 172 -19.64 9.37 -6.17
C ARG A 172 -18.52 8.57 -6.83
N LEU A 173 -17.64 7.95 -6.05
CA LEU A 173 -16.45 7.26 -6.55
C LEU A 173 -16.63 5.76 -6.81
N LEU A 174 -17.67 5.12 -6.25
CA LEU A 174 -17.84 3.67 -6.35
C LEU A 174 -19.05 3.30 -7.21
N SER A 175 -18.95 2.16 -7.91
CA SER A 175 -20.12 1.54 -8.54
C SER A 175 -21.11 1.04 -7.49
N LYS A 176 -22.37 0.82 -7.88
CA LYS A 176 -23.41 0.26 -6.99
C LYS A 176 -22.97 -1.07 -6.33
N LYS A 177 -22.25 -1.91 -7.06
CA LYS A 177 -21.74 -3.19 -6.56
C LYS A 177 -20.67 -2.98 -5.49
N GLU A 178 -19.70 -2.11 -5.74
CA GLU A 178 -18.62 -1.79 -4.80
C GLU A 178 -19.15 -1.06 -3.58
N PHE A 179 -20.08 -0.12 -3.77
CA PHE A 179 -20.78 0.54 -2.68
C PHE A 179 -21.52 -0.47 -1.80
N LEU A 180 -22.25 -1.43 -2.39
CA LEU A 180 -22.90 -2.48 -1.61
C LEU A 180 -21.90 -3.38 -0.86
N GLN A 181 -20.74 -3.66 -1.45
CA GLN A 181 -19.65 -4.37 -0.77
C GLN A 181 -19.09 -3.57 0.41
N LEU A 182 -18.97 -2.25 0.27
CA LEU A 182 -18.54 -1.33 1.31
C LEU A 182 -19.58 -1.23 2.44
N SER A 183 -20.86 -1.09 2.12
CA SER A 183 -21.94 -0.99 3.11
C SER A 183 -22.16 -2.27 3.91
N LYS A 184 -21.77 -3.43 3.35
CA LYS A 184 -21.75 -4.73 4.06
C LYS A 184 -20.44 -4.99 4.80
N MET A 185 -19.44 -4.12 4.62
CA MET A 185 -18.19 -4.17 5.36
C MET A 185 -18.38 -3.52 6.73
N GLY A 186 -17.63 -4.01 7.71
CA GLY A 186 -17.57 -3.37 9.02
C GLY A 186 -17.36 -4.38 10.11
N LEU A 187 -16.42 -4.08 11.00
CA LEU A 187 -16.38 -4.64 12.34
C LEU A 187 -16.89 -3.54 13.27
N ASP A 188 -18.19 -3.53 13.57
CA ASP A 188 -18.84 -2.48 14.37
C ASP A 188 -18.22 -2.36 15.77
N PHE A 189 -18.00 -3.49 16.44
CA PHE A 189 -17.38 -3.54 17.75
C PHE A 189 -16.47 -4.75 17.84
N ILE A 190 -15.25 -4.53 18.35
CA ILE A 190 -14.31 -5.60 18.66
C ILE A 190 -13.98 -5.52 20.15
N PRO A 191 -14.34 -6.53 20.95
CA PRO A 191 -13.98 -6.56 22.37
C PRO A 191 -12.46 -6.55 22.57
N ASP A 192 -11.98 -5.86 23.61
CA ASP A 192 -10.56 -5.79 23.95
C ASP A 192 -9.92 -7.17 24.18
N SER A 193 -10.69 -8.10 24.74
CA SER A 193 -10.27 -9.50 24.93
C SER A 193 -9.99 -10.20 23.60
N MET A 194 -10.81 -9.96 22.58
CA MET A 194 -10.65 -10.50 21.24
C MET A 194 -9.48 -9.85 20.51
N MET A 195 -9.30 -8.54 20.67
CA MET A 195 -8.17 -7.81 20.11
C MET A 195 -6.84 -8.27 20.73
N SER A 196 -6.79 -8.42 22.06
CA SER A 196 -5.62 -8.91 22.78
C SER A 196 -5.26 -10.33 22.34
N LYS A 197 -6.27 -11.18 22.17
CA LYS A 197 -6.11 -12.55 21.68
C LYS A 197 -5.58 -12.60 20.25
N ALA A 198 -6.13 -11.77 19.36
CA ALA A 198 -5.67 -11.65 17.98
C ALA A 198 -4.18 -11.25 17.91
N LYS A 199 -3.75 -10.32 18.77
CA LYS A 199 -2.36 -9.81 18.80
C LYS A 199 -1.35 -10.76 19.45
N SER A 200 -1.79 -11.60 20.40
CA SER A 200 -0.92 -12.37 21.32
C SER A 200 0.14 -13.26 20.68
N SER A 201 0.04 -13.59 19.40
CA SER A 201 1.03 -14.42 18.69
C SER A 201 1.45 -13.84 17.34
N LEU A 202 1.10 -12.58 17.08
CA LEU A 202 1.49 -11.90 15.86
C LEU A 202 2.82 -11.17 16.05
N PRO A 203 3.64 -11.01 15.00
CA PRO A 203 4.84 -10.18 15.06
C PRO A 203 4.53 -8.73 15.42
N LYS A 204 5.47 -8.03 16.06
CA LYS A 204 5.27 -6.64 16.52
C LYS A 204 4.78 -5.68 15.43
N PRO A 205 5.32 -5.69 14.19
CA PRO A 205 4.83 -4.81 13.12
C PRO A 205 3.35 -5.04 12.78
N VAL A 206 2.89 -6.29 12.84
CA VAL A 206 1.49 -6.64 12.58
C VAL A 206 0.60 -6.18 13.74
N GLN A 207 1.05 -6.34 14.99
CA GLN A 207 0.32 -5.85 16.15
C GLN A 207 0.11 -4.33 16.08
N VAL A 208 1.15 -3.58 15.68
CA VAL A 208 1.09 -2.11 15.53
C VAL A 208 0.07 -1.72 14.45
N ALA A 209 0.08 -2.40 13.30
CA ALA A 209 -0.90 -2.16 12.24
C ALA A 209 -2.34 -2.43 12.73
N LEU A 210 -2.57 -3.55 13.44
CA LEU A 210 -3.89 -3.87 14.00
C LEU A 210 -4.36 -2.86 15.05
N ASP A 211 -3.45 -2.35 15.88
CA ASP A 211 -3.75 -1.30 16.85
C ASP A 211 -4.15 0.01 16.16
N ALA A 212 -3.44 0.39 15.08
CA ALA A 212 -3.79 1.56 14.28
C ALA A 212 -5.15 1.39 13.59
N GLU A 213 -5.41 0.23 12.97
CA GLU A 213 -6.72 -0.08 12.40
C GLU A 213 -7.83 -0.01 13.44
N ASN A 214 -7.60 -0.47 14.67
CA ASN A 214 -8.58 -0.37 15.75
C ASN A 214 -8.88 1.06 16.15
N LYS A 215 -7.84 1.90 16.25
CA LYS A 215 -8.00 3.32 16.52
C LYS A 215 -8.79 4.02 15.40
N ILE A 216 -8.53 3.69 14.14
CA ILE A 216 -9.28 4.21 12.99
C ILE A 216 -10.76 3.79 13.04
N ARG A 217 -11.07 2.53 13.35
CA ARG A 217 -12.47 2.08 13.53
C ARG A 217 -13.20 2.87 14.62
N ASN A 218 -12.52 3.11 15.74
CA ASN A 218 -13.06 3.88 16.85
C ASN A 218 -13.24 5.36 16.48
N TYR A 219 -12.30 5.93 15.70
CA TYR A 219 -12.42 7.28 15.18
C TYR A 219 -13.72 7.47 14.40
N PHE A 220 -13.99 6.58 13.44
CA PHE A 220 -15.24 6.67 12.65
C PHE A 220 -16.49 6.43 13.49
N SER A 221 -16.41 5.72 14.61
CA SER A 221 -17.55 5.53 15.52
C SER A 221 -17.73 6.70 16.51
N SER A 222 -16.81 7.66 16.53
CA SER A 222 -16.83 8.81 17.43
C SER A 222 -17.38 10.06 16.73
N SER A 223 -17.61 11.14 17.48
CA SER A 223 -17.98 12.44 16.92
C SER A 223 -16.80 13.23 16.32
N SER A 224 -15.60 12.64 16.26
CA SER A 224 -14.42 13.32 15.69
C SER A 224 -14.49 13.38 14.15
N SER A 225 -14.14 14.54 13.59
CA SER A 225 -14.23 14.82 12.15
C SER A 225 -12.94 15.37 11.54
N SER A 226 -11.88 15.57 12.33
CA SER A 226 -10.63 16.16 11.84
C SER A 226 -9.75 15.13 11.13
N TYR A 227 -9.43 15.42 9.86
CA TYR A 227 -8.48 14.62 9.11
C TYR A 227 -7.10 14.51 9.79
N ALA A 228 -6.62 15.59 10.40
CA ALA A 228 -5.34 15.58 11.10
C ALA A 228 -5.33 14.62 12.29
N ASP A 229 -6.48 14.42 12.95
CA ASP A 229 -6.61 13.44 14.02
C ASP A 229 -6.59 12.03 13.46
N LEU A 230 -7.33 11.77 12.37
CA LEU A 230 -7.30 10.48 11.69
C LEU A 230 -5.88 10.13 11.20
N GLU A 231 -5.18 11.08 10.60
CA GLU A 231 -3.81 10.93 10.11
C GLU A 231 -2.84 10.56 11.24
N ARG A 232 -2.96 11.19 12.41
CA ARG A 232 -2.16 10.87 13.59
C ARG A 232 -2.40 9.44 14.12
N LEU A 233 -3.61 8.90 13.92
CA LEU A 233 -3.92 7.52 14.29
C LEU A 233 -3.40 6.52 13.24
N ALA A 234 -3.39 6.91 11.97
CA ALA A 234 -3.00 6.05 10.86
C ALA A 234 -1.49 5.97 10.64
N MET A 235 -0.71 6.97 11.07
CA MET A 235 0.73 7.03 10.87
C MET A 235 1.52 6.95 12.18
N LEU A 236 2.70 6.34 12.11
CA LEU A 236 3.69 6.43 13.18
C LEU A 236 4.47 7.73 13.03
N GLY A 237 4.62 8.46 14.14
CA GLY A 237 5.46 9.66 14.18
C GLY A 237 6.95 9.31 14.28
N GLY A 238 7.81 10.20 13.77
CA GLY A 238 9.26 10.04 13.83
C GLY A 238 9.87 9.41 12.58
N ILE A 239 11.15 9.06 12.67
CA ILE A 239 11.93 8.46 11.58
C ILE A 239 11.81 6.95 11.69
N ASN A 240 11.56 6.27 10.56
CA ASN A 240 11.56 4.81 10.52
C ASN A 240 12.95 4.27 10.94
N PRO A 241 13.06 3.49 12.03
CA PRO A 241 14.34 2.92 12.46
C PRO A 241 14.78 1.73 11.60
N GLU A 242 13.88 1.14 10.81
CA GLU A 242 14.18 0.02 9.93
C GLU A 242 14.90 0.51 8.66
N LYS A 243 16.07 -0.06 8.37
CA LYS A 243 16.80 0.26 7.13
C LYS A 243 16.14 -0.44 5.96
N SER A 244 15.94 0.30 4.88
CA SER A 244 15.45 -0.26 3.62
C SER A 244 16.47 -1.19 2.98
N GLU A 245 16.03 -2.34 2.46
CA GLU A 245 16.92 -3.30 1.76
C GLU A 245 17.45 -2.75 0.43
N ILE A 246 16.76 -1.76 -0.15
CA ILE A 246 17.18 -1.06 -1.37
C ILE A 246 17.21 0.45 -1.14
N ALA A 247 18.05 1.14 -1.88
CA ALA A 247 18.21 2.59 -1.75
C ALA A 247 16.99 3.35 -2.29
N TYR A 248 16.73 4.52 -1.73
CA TYR A 248 15.77 5.48 -2.28
C TYR A 248 16.11 5.79 -3.74
N GLY A 249 15.09 5.83 -4.61
CA GLY A 249 15.27 6.08 -6.04
C GLY A 249 15.76 4.87 -6.85
N THR A 250 15.88 3.68 -6.25
CA THR A 250 16.17 2.43 -6.98
C THR A 250 15.17 2.23 -8.12
N TRP A 251 15.68 1.82 -9.27
CA TRP A 251 14.85 1.51 -10.43
C TRP A 251 14.46 0.03 -10.42
N GLY A 252 13.18 -0.28 -10.56
CA GLY A 252 12.67 -1.63 -10.75
C GLY A 252 12.18 -1.86 -12.18
N LEU A 253 12.38 -3.07 -12.70
CA LEU A 253 11.77 -3.49 -13.97
C LEU A 253 10.26 -3.70 -13.78
N HIS A 254 9.47 -2.94 -14.53
CA HIS A 254 8.03 -3.11 -14.62
C HIS A 254 7.69 -4.31 -15.54
N PRO A 255 6.62 -5.10 -15.28
CA PRO A 255 6.25 -6.25 -16.11
C PRO A 255 6.01 -5.94 -17.60
N LYS A 256 5.76 -4.68 -17.95
CA LYS A 256 5.61 -4.20 -19.33
C LYS A 256 6.97 -3.89 -20.02
N GLY A 257 8.10 -4.18 -19.38
CA GLY A 257 9.45 -4.11 -19.97
C GLY A 257 10.18 -2.78 -19.84
N TYR A 258 9.58 -1.77 -19.20
CA TYR A 258 10.22 -0.49 -18.88
C TYR A 258 10.69 -0.45 -17.42
N TRP A 259 11.57 0.49 -17.07
CA TRP A 259 11.99 0.68 -15.67
C TRP A 259 11.28 1.86 -15.03
N VAL A 260 11.00 1.73 -13.74
CA VAL A 260 10.35 2.78 -12.93
C VAL A 260 11.13 3.01 -11.65
N SER A 261 11.28 4.26 -11.26
CA SER A 261 11.76 4.68 -9.95
C SER A 261 10.69 5.51 -9.25
N TYR A 262 10.33 5.10 -8.03
CA TYR A 262 9.34 5.77 -7.19
C TYR A 262 10.05 6.59 -6.11
N GLN A 263 9.72 7.87 -6.04
CA GLN A 263 10.35 8.85 -5.18
C GLN A 263 9.27 9.61 -4.40
N PRO A 264 8.82 9.07 -3.25
CA PRO A 264 7.75 9.69 -2.48
C PRO A 264 8.21 10.97 -1.76
N HIS A 265 7.30 11.93 -1.63
CA HIS A 265 7.43 13.17 -0.87
C HIS A 265 6.32 13.20 0.19
N GLY A 266 6.56 12.50 1.30
CA GLY A 266 5.48 12.04 2.17
C GLY A 266 4.62 10.97 1.47
N TYR A 267 3.43 10.66 1.99
CA TYR A 267 2.56 9.67 1.36
C TYR A 267 1.60 10.26 0.32
N ARG A 268 1.46 11.58 0.29
CA ARG A 268 0.47 12.30 -0.52
C ARG A 268 0.95 12.58 -1.93
N GLU A 269 2.25 12.57 -2.14
CA GLU A 269 2.90 13.00 -3.38
C GLU A 269 4.04 12.06 -3.76
N MET A 270 4.21 11.88 -5.06
CA MET A 270 5.17 10.96 -5.63
C MET A 270 5.77 11.56 -6.91
N THR A 271 7.09 11.61 -6.99
CA THR A 271 7.78 11.72 -8.28
C THR A 271 8.00 10.32 -8.83
N VAL A 272 7.58 10.10 -10.08
CA VAL A 272 7.84 8.85 -10.80
C VAL A 272 8.78 9.16 -11.95
N LYS A 273 9.87 8.40 -12.04
CA LYS A 273 10.77 8.42 -13.20
C LYS A 273 10.63 7.11 -13.97
N ILE A 274 10.60 7.21 -15.30
CA ILE A 274 10.34 6.08 -16.20
C ILE A 274 11.43 6.05 -17.27
N TYR A 275 11.95 4.86 -17.56
CA TYR A 275 12.84 4.63 -18.68
C TYR A 275 12.26 3.54 -19.59
N VAL A 276 11.95 3.93 -20.81
CA VAL A 276 11.49 3.02 -21.86
C VAL A 276 12.68 2.68 -22.76
N PRO A 277 13.15 1.41 -22.81
CA PRO A 277 14.28 1.04 -23.65
C PRO A 277 13.97 1.11 -25.14
N ALA A 278 15.03 1.30 -25.94
CA ALA A 278 14.96 1.27 -27.41
C ALA A 278 14.47 -0.07 -28.00
N THR A 279 14.46 -1.14 -27.21
CA THR A 279 13.93 -2.45 -27.61
C THR A 279 12.39 -2.50 -27.64
N LEU A 280 11.71 -1.49 -27.10
CA LEU A 280 10.25 -1.38 -27.12
C LEU A 280 9.81 -0.28 -28.09
N SER A 281 8.72 -0.48 -28.82
CA SER A 281 8.14 0.55 -29.69
C SER A 281 7.34 1.58 -28.91
N THR A 282 6.39 1.10 -28.09
CA THR A 282 5.52 1.90 -27.25
C THR A 282 5.10 1.12 -26.00
N VAL A 283 4.92 1.81 -24.88
CA VAL A 283 4.36 1.25 -23.64
C VAL A 283 3.28 2.15 -23.07
N ASN A 284 2.26 1.55 -22.45
CA ASN A 284 1.20 2.27 -21.76
C ASN A 284 1.49 2.32 -20.26
N PHE A 285 1.67 3.53 -19.74
CA PHE A 285 1.85 3.79 -18.32
C PHE A 285 0.57 4.39 -17.71
N ILE A 286 -0.07 3.65 -16.82
CA ILE A 286 -1.24 4.08 -16.05
C ILE A 286 -0.81 4.12 -14.58
N PRO A 287 -0.56 5.29 -13.99
CA PRO A 287 -0.07 5.37 -12.62
C PRO A 287 -0.97 4.65 -11.61
N SER A 288 -2.29 4.76 -11.78
CA SER A 288 -3.28 4.12 -10.89
C SER A 288 -3.36 2.60 -10.95
N ASP A 289 -2.57 1.95 -11.80
CA ASP A 289 -2.36 0.50 -11.77
C ASP A 289 -1.22 0.09 -10.81
N ASP A 290 -0.37 1.05 -10.43
CA ASP A 290 0.90 0.78 -9.79
C ASP A 290 0.82 1.03 -8.27
N VAL A 291 1.43 0.11 -7.51
CA VAL A 291 1.70 0.31 -6.08
C VAL A 291 3.21 0.39 -5.88
N ALA A 292 3.68 1.52 -5.36
CA ALA A 292 5.04 1.67 -4.88
C ALA A 292 5.15 1.02 -3.49
N VAL A 293 5.94 -0.04 -3.37
CA VAL A 293 6.08 -0.80 -2.14
C VAL A 293 7.46 -0.61 -1.54
N PRO A 294 7.58 -0.23 -0.26
CA PRO A 294 8.86 -0.06 0.40
C PRO A 294 9.52 -1.41 0.64
N ALA A 295 10.84 -1.43 0.61
CA ALA A 295 11.65 -2.60 0.92
C ALA A 295 11.83 -2.85 2.42
N ASN A 296 10.77 -2.60 3.19
CA ASN A 296 10.67 -2.85 4.61
C ASN A 296 9.19 -2.97 5.01
N THR A 297 8.93 -3.37 6.26
CA THR A 297 7.54 -3.56 6.72
C THR A 297 6.97 -2.37 7.48
N SER A 298 7.83 -1.44 7.87
CA SER A 298 7.53 -0.30 8.76
C SER A 298 7.19 1.00 8.02
N SER A 299 7.50 1.12 6.72
CA SER A 299 7.11 2.28 5.89
C SER A 299 5.82 2.05 5.12
N GLN A 300 5.22 3.14 4.66
CA GLN A 300 3.98 3.12 3.89
C GLN A 300 4.16 2.48 2.51
N ARG A 301 3.21 1.63 2.10
CA ARG A 301 3.03 1.26 0.70
C ARG A 301 2.05 2.23 0.06
N LEU A 302 2.33 2.70 -1.16
CA LEU A 302 1.67 3.84 -1.76
C LEU A 302 1.05 3.45 -3.09
N MET A 303 -0.25 3.70 -3.23
CA MET A 303 -0.91 3.67 -4.54
C MET A 303 -0.68 4.99 -5.24
N VAL A 304 -0.17 4.96 -6.46
CA VAL A 304 -0.03 6.18 -7.27
C VAL A 304 -1.40 6.50 -7.88
N SER A 305 -1.75 7.78 -8.03
CA SER A 305 -2.98 8.21 -8.70
C SER A 305 -2.69 8.78 -10.07
N ASP A 306 -3.72 8.89 -10.91
CA ASP A 306 -3.62 9.54 -12.22
C ASP A 306 -3.67 11.08 -12.11
N VAL A 307 -3.83 11.63 -10.91
CA VAL A 307 -3.92 13.08 -10.66
C VAL A 307 -2.52 13.67 -10.55
N LEU A 308 -2.28 14.69 -11.39
CA LEU A 308 -1.02 15.43 -11.44
C LEU A 308 -0.78 16.24 -10.16
N ASN A 309 0.49 16.37 -9.79
CA ASN A 309 0.99 17.34 -8.81
C ASN A 309 2.08 18.19 -9.45
N CYS A 310 1.75 18.79 -10.58
CA CYS A 310 2.64 19.62 -11.36
C CYS A 310 2.37 21.07 -10.97
N GLN A 311 3.19 21.61 -10.07
CA GLN A 311 3.22 23.05 -9.77
C GLN A 311 4.07 23.78 -10.80
#